data_AF-A0AAD5WK16-F1
#
_entry.id   AF-A0AAD5WK16-F1
#
_cell.length_a   1.000
_cell.length_b   1.000
_cell.length_c   1.000
_cell.angle_alpha   90.00
_cell.angle_beta   90.00
_cell.angle_gamma   90.00
#
_symmetry.space_group_name_H-M   'P 1'
#
loop_
_entity.id
_entity.type
_entity.pdbx_description
1 polymer ?
#
loop_
_entity_poly.entity_id
_entity_poly.type
_entity_poly.pdbx_seq_one_letter_code
_entity_poly.pdbx_strand_id
1 'polypeptide(L)'
;MSGIDRLFDVKNLFYLGQYQQCILEAQKLSTKVEEEKVAKDVFMYRSYIAQGKASLVLSEISERTDNPHLKAVRRFAEYQNPADKQRIAKQVQLEVSEGTAPTDDTSCIVAGLILNDENVCFH
;
A
#
# COMPACT_ATOMS: atom_id res chain seq x y z
N MET A 1 -26.15 1.51 -13.21
CA MET A 1 -26.51 1.69 -11.79
C MET A 1 -25.21 1.71 -11.01
N SER A 2 -24.77 2.86 -10.51
CA SER A 2 -23.57 2.92 -9.65
C SER A 2 -23.91 2.20 -8.34
N GLY A 3 -23.49 0.94 -8.24
CA GLY A 3 -23.63 0.16 -7.02
C GLY A 3 -22.99 0.92 -5.86
N ILE A 4 -23.62 0.83 -4.68
CA ILE A 4 -23.10 1.41 -3.44
C ILE A 4 -21.63 1.00 -3.29
N ASP A 5 -20.72 1.97 -3.19
CA ASP A 5 -19.32 1.70 -2.90
C ASP A 5 -19.21 1.19 -1.46
N ARG A 6 -19.10 -0.13 -1.33
CA ARG A 6 -19.00 -0.80 -0.03
C ARG A 6 -17.73 -0.45 0.73
N LEU A 7 -16.72 0.10 0.05
CA LEU A 7 -15.45 0.51 0.63
C LEU A 7 -15.42 2.01 0.98
N PHE A 8 -16.54 2.72 0.82
CA PHE A 8 -16.60 4.16 1.06
C PHE A 8 -16.05 4.55 2.43
N ASP A 9 -16.53 3.91 3.50
CA ASP A 9 -16.09 4.21 4.87
C ASP A 9 -14.62 3.87 5.09
N VAL A 10 -14.15 2.73 4.56
CA VAL A 10 -12.75 2.30 4.64
C VAL A 10 -11.83 3.34 3.99
N LYS A 11 -12.16 3.77 2.76
CA LYS A 11 -11.41 4.80 2.02
C LYS A 11 -11.41 6.12 2.78
N ASN A 12 -12.58 6.57 3.23
CA ASN A 12 -12.75 7.83 3.93
C ASN A 12 -11.91 7.87 5.22
N LEU A 13 -11.98 6.82 6.04
CA LEU A 13 -11.20 6.71 7.27
C LEU A 13 -9.69 6.70 7.01
N PHE A 14 -9.24 6.01 5.96
CA PHE A 14 -7.84 6.02 5.55
C PHE A 14 -7.36 7.44 5.19
N TYR A 15 -8.10 8.15 4.33
CA TYR A 15 -7.70 9.50 3.88
C TYR A 15 -7.78 10.56 4.98
N LEU A 16 -8.63 10.36 6.00
CA LEU A 16 -8.68 11.20 7.20
C LEU A 16 -7.58 10.87 8.23
N GLY A 17 -6.71 9.89 7.95
CA GLY A 17 -5.66 9.45 8.88
C GLY A 17 -6.19 8.64 10.07
N GLN A 18 -7.46 8.22 10.05
CA GLN A 18 -8.07 7.40 11.09
C GLN A 18 -7.75 5.92 10.89
N TYR A 19 -6.46 5.58 10.84
CA TYR A 19 -5.96 4.26 10.45
C TYR A 19 -6.49 3.11 11.31
N GLN A 20 -6.66 3.33 12.62
CA GLN A 20 -7.18 2.29 13.50
C GLN A 20 -8.64 1.95 13.17
N GLN A 21 -9.46 2.97 12.88
CA GLN A 21 -10.86 2.76 12.49
C GLN A 21 -10.94 2.16 11.09
N CYS A 22 -10.09 2.59 10.17
CA CYS A 22 -9.99 2.01 8.83
C CYS A 22 -9.75 0.49 8.89
N ILE A 23 -8.83 0.04 9.75
CA ILE A 23 -8.53 -1.39 9.94
C ILE A 23 -9.78 -2.13 10.47
N LEU A 24 -10.44 -1.57 11.48
CA LEU A 24 -11.63 -2.19 12.08
C LEU A 24 -12.78 -2.31 11.07
N GLU A 25 -13.05 -1.27 10.28
CA GLU A 25 -14.09 -1.31 9.25
C GLU A 25 -13.72 -2.27 8.11
N ALA A 26 -12.46 -2.31 7.69
CA ALA A 26 -11.98 -3.27 6.70
C ALA A 26 -12.12 -4.73 7.18
N GLN A 27 -11.93 -5.01 8.47
CA GLN A 27 -12.11 -6.36 9.03
C GLN A 27 -13.59 -6.76 9.13
N LYS A 28 -14.49 -5.82 9.38
CA LYS A 28 -15.95 -6.07 9.41
C LYS A 28 -16.52 -6.35 8.02
N LEU A 29 -15.95 -5.75 6.98
CA LEU A 29 -16.44 -5.90 5.62
C LEU A 29 -16.11 -7.29 5.06
N SER A 30 -17.16 -8.06 4.78
CA SER A 30 -17.11 -9.35 4.09
C SER A 30 -17.68 -9.21 2.69
N THR A 31 -16.93 -9.66 1.69
CA THR A 31 -17.33 -9.63 0.28
C THR A 31 -16.84 -10.88 -0.43
N LYS A 32 -17.59 -11.30 -1.46
CA LYS A 32 -17.23 -12.40 -2.37
C LYS A 32 -16.60 -11.90 -3.66
N VAL A 33 -16.55 -10.58 -3.85
CA VAL A 33 -15.97 -9.93 -5.03
C VAL A 33 -14.48 -9.76 -4.77
N GLU A 34 -13.64 -10.38 -5.60
CA GLU A 34 -12.19 -10.42 -5.35
C GLU A 34 -11.58 -9.01 -5.47
N GLU A 35 -12.07 -8.19 -6.38
CA GLU A 35 -11.62 -6.80 -6.54
C GLU A 35 -11.90 -5.96 -5.29
N GLU A 36 -13.09 -6.12 -4.68
CA GLU A 36 -13.43 -5.44 -3.43
C GLU A 36 -12.55 -5.94 -2.28
N LYS A 37 -12.27 -7.24 -2.23
CA LYS A 37 -11.40 -7.85 -1.22
C LYS A 37 -9.97 -7.33 -1.32
N VAL A 38 -9.40 -7.30 -2.52
CA VAL A 38 -8.05 -6.76 -2.76
C VAL A 38 -8.00 -5.28 -2.40
N ALA A 39 -8.98 -4.48 -2.83
CA ALA A 39 -9.01 -3.05 -2.51
C ALA A 39 -9.10 -2.83 -0.99
N LYS A 40 -9.95 -3.58 -0.30
CA LYS A 40 -10.06 -3.59 1.17
C LYS A 40 -8.71 -3.88 1.84
N ASP A 41 -8.04 -4.93 1.40
CA ASP A 41 -6.77 -5.38 1.96
C ASP A 41 -5.67 -4.34 1.73
N VAL A 42 -5.63 -3.70 0.55
CA VAL A 42 -4.71 -2.60 0.25
C VAL A 42 -4.86 -1.44 1.25
N PHE A 43 -6.09 -0.97 1.52
CA PHE A 43 -6.32 0.11 2.50
C PHE A 43 -5.98 -0.33 3.93
N MET A 44 -6.32 -1.56 4.29
CA MET A 44 -6.02 -2.12 5.61
C MET A 44 -4.50 -2.22 5.84
N TYR A 45 -3.76 -2.81 4.91
CA TYR A 45 -2.30 -2.96 5.04
C TYR A 45 -1.55 -1.63 4.97
N ARG A 46 -1.99 -0.68 4.12
CA ARG A 46 -1.44 0.68 4.13
C ARG A 46 -1.69 1.39 5.48
N SER A 47 -2.85 1.15 6.11
CA SER A 47 -3.13 1.64 7.46
C SER A 47 -2.20 1.02 8.51
N TYR A 48 -1.90 -0.28 8.42
CA TYR A 48 -0.91 -0.92 9.29
C TYR A 48 0.49 -0.30 9.12
N ILE A 49 0.92 -0.06 7.89
CA ILE A 49 2.21 0.59 7.61
C ILE A 49 2.25 2.00 8.22
N ALA A 50 1.18 2.79 8.05
CA ALA A 50 1.09 4.13 8.62
C ALA A 50 1.13 4.15 10.16
N GLN A 51 0.75 3.05 10.82
CA GLN A 51 0.88 2.87 12.27
C GLN A 51 2.25 2.31 12.71
N GLY A 52 3.22 2.18 11.81
CA GLY A 52 4.54 1.59 12.10
C GLY A 52 4.53 0.07 12.22
N LYS A 53 3.45 -0.60 11.79
CA LYS A 53 3.28 -2.06 11.86
C LYS A 53 3.66 -2.73 10.54
N ALA A 54 4.74 -2.28 9.90
CA ALA A 54 5.20 -2.82 8.62
C ALA A 54 5.58 -4.31 8.71
N SER A 55 6.17 -4.75 9.82
CA SER A 55 6.54 -6.16 10.04
C SER A 55 5.36 -7.12 9.97
N LEU A 56 4.17 -6.69 10.42
CA LEU A 56 2.93 -7.47 10.30
C LEU A 56 2.53 -7.62 8.83
N VAL A 57 2.65 -6.55 8.04
CA VAL A 57 2.33 -6.61 6.61
C VAL A 57 3.27 -7.57 5.88
N LEU A 58 4.55 -7.58 6.26
CA LEU A 58 5.55 -8.52 5.71
C LEU A 58 5.29 -9.99 6.11
N SER A 59 4.67 -10.25 7.27
CA SER A 59 4.31 -11.63 7.65
C SER A 59 3.03 -12.12 6.97
N GLU A 60 2.08 -11.21 6.70
CA GLU A 60 0.79 -11.55 6.10
C GLU A 60 0.84 -11.64 4.57
N ILE A 61 1.55 -10.73 3.90
CA ILE A 61 1.65 -10.72 2.43
C ILE A 61 2.88 -11.55 2.02
N SER A 62 2.68 -12.70 1.39
CA SER A 62 3.79 -13.52 0.88
C SER A 62 4.63 -12.80 -0.19
N GLU A 63 5.94 -13.06 -0.22
CA GLU A 63 6.85 -12.62 -1.31
C GLU A 63 6.44 -13.18 -2.68
N ARG A 64 5.75 -14.32 -2.68
CA ARG A 64 5.27 -15.00 -3.90
C ARG A 64 3.90 -14.51 -4.34
N THR A 65 3.40 -13.38 -3.81
CA THR A 65 2.09 -12.88 -4.21
C THR A 65 2.12 -12.44 -5.67
N ASP A 66 1.20 -12.97 -6.47
CA ASP A 66 1.04 -12.60 -7.88
C ASP A 66 0.15 -11.36 -8.07
N ASN A 67 -0.49 -10.89 -7.00
CA ASN A 67 -1.35 -9.71 -7.05
C ASN A 67 -0.48 -8.43 -7.06
N PRO A 68 -0.54 -7.60 -8.12
CA PRO A 68 0.33 -6.42 -8.25
C PRO A 68 0.10 -5.39 -7.13
N HIS A 69 -1.14 -5.20 -6.70
CA HIS A 69 -1.47 -4.23 -5.64
C HIS A 69 -0.90 -4.67 -4.29
N LEU A 70 -1.04 -5.94 -3.92
CA LEU A 70 -0.46 -6.46 -2.68
C LEU A 70 1.06 -6.49 -2.74
N LYS A 71 1.63 -6.79 -3.91
CA LYS A 71 3.09 -6.73 -4.13
C LYS A 71 3.63 -5.31 -3.93
N ALA A 72 2.93 -4.29 -4.42
CA ALA A 72 3.28 -2.90 -4.19
C ALA A 72 3.21 -2.52 -2.71
N VAL A 73 2.15 -2.93 -2.00
CA VAL A 73 2.02 -2.68 -0.56
C VAL A 73 3.11 -3.40 0.24
N ARG A 74 3.47 -4.63 -0.12
CA ARG A 74 4.60 -5.33 0.50
C ARG A 74 5.90 -4.57 0.26
N ARG A 75 6.18 -4.13 -0.97
CA ARG A 75 7.37 -3.32 -1.28
C ARG A 75 7.43 -2.05 -0.45
N PHE A 76 6.28 -1.41 -0.21
CA PHE A 76 6.21 -0.25 0.68
C PHE A 76 6.52 -0.62 2.14
N ALA A 77 6.06 -1.78 2.61
CA ALA A 77 6.41 -2.27 3.94
C ALA A 77 7.92 -2.61 4.06
N GLU A 78 8.53 -3.18 3.02
CA GLU A 78 9.98 -3.43 2.97
C GLU A 78 10.78 -2.12 3.00
N TYR A 79 10.30 -1.08 2.33
CA TYR A 79 10.91 0.25 2.34
C TYR A 79 10.96 0.87 3.74
N GLN A 80 10.01 0.56 4.62
CA GLN A 80 10.04 1.04 6.01
C GLN A 80 11.21 0.45 6.83
N ASN A 81 11.87 -0.61 6.36
CA ASN A 81 13.06 -1.15 7.01
C ASN A 81 14.28 -0.27 6.70
N PRO A 82 14.95 0.33 7.69
CA PRO A 82 16.12 1.19 7.46
C PRO A 82 17.24 0.53 6.64
N ALA A 83 17.41 -0.80 6.76
CA ALA A 83 18.43 -1.53 6.02
C ALA A 83 18.13 -1.63 4.51
N ASP A 84 16.84 -1.68 4.15
CA ASP A 84 16.39 -1.85 2.76
C ASP A 84 15.98 -0.54 2.09
N LYS A 85 15.65 0.48 2.90
CA LYS A 85 15.11 1.78 2.47
C LYS A 85 15.85 2.35 1.25
N GLN A 86 17.16 2.55 1.37
CA GLN A 86 18.00 3.13 0.32
C GLN A 86 18.11 2.27 -0.94
N ARG A 87 18.14 0.94 -0.79
CA ARG A 87 18.19 0.01 -1.91
C ARG A 87 16.89 0.06 -2.71
N ILE A 88 15.76 0.02 -2.01
CA ILE A 88 14.43 0.03 -2.61
C ILE A 88 14.16 1.37 -3.29
N ALA A 89 14.50 2.50 -2.65
CA ALA A 89 14.39 3.84 -3.23
C ALA A 89 15.10 3.94 -4.59
N LYS A 90 16.37 3.54 -4.65
CA LYS A 90 17.17 3.56 -5.89
C LYS A 90 16.57 2.67 -6.97
N GLN A 91 16.07 1.49 -6.58
CA GLN A 91 15.44 0.57 -7.52
C GLN A 91 14.15 1.16 -8.10
N VAL A 92 13.29 1.76 -7.27
CA VAL A 92 12.07 2.44 -7.72
C VAL A 92 12.39 3.61 -8.64
N GLN A 93 13.38 4.43 -8.29
CA GLN A 93 13.81 5.55 -9.12
C GLN A 93 14.28 5.08 -10.51
N LEU A 94 15.04 3.99 -10.56
CA LEU A 94 15.52 3.41 -11.81
C LEU A 94 14.35 2.90 -12.66
N GLU A 95 13.46 2.09 -12.09
CA GLU A 95 12.30 1.52 -12.79
C GLU A 95 11.38 2.61 -13.35
N VAL A 96 11.17 3.70 -12.61
CA VAL A 96 10.37 4.85 -13.07
C VAL A 96 11.08 5.60 -14.20
N SER A 97 12.40 5.78 -14.10
CA SER A 97 13.20 6.50 -15.12
C SER A 97 13.30 5.71 -16.43
N GLU A 98 13.33 4.37 -16.35
CA GLU A 98 13.37 3.46 -17.50
C GLU A 98 11.98 3.17 -18.08
N GLY A 99 10.90 3.60 -17.41
CA GLY A 99 9.53 3.30 -17.83
C GLY A 99 9.13 1.82 -17.66
N THR A 100 9.84 1.08 -16.81
CA THR A 100 9.60 -0.34 -16.51
C THR A 100 8.79 -0.55 -15.24
N ALA A 101 8.52 0.53 -14.49
CA ALA A 101 7.70 0.49 -13.28
C ALA A 101 6.26 0.01 -13.57
N PRO A 102 5.65 -0.77 -12.66
CA PRO A 102 4.24 -1.12 -12.77
C PRO A 102 3.35 0.12 -12.76
N THR A 103 2.36 0.14 -13.64
CA THR A 103 1.48 1.32 -13.87
C THR A 103 0.11 1.21 -13.21
N ASP A 104 -0.13 0.17 -12.40
CA ASP A 104 -1.37 0.08 -11.64
C ASP A 104 -1.44 1.17 -10.56
N ASP A 105 -2.65 1.60 -10.22
CA ASP A 105 -2.90 2.72 -9.32
C ASP A 105 -2.14 2.60 -7.99
N THR A 106 -2.13 1.40 -7.39
CA THR A 106 -1.46 1.16 -6.11
C THR A 106 0.06 1.28 -6.24
N SER A 107 0.64 0.69 -7.28
CA SER A 107 2.08 0.80 -7.56
C SER A 107 2.51 2.23 -7.82
N CYS A 108 1.74 2.99 -8.62
CA CYS A 108 2.01 4.41 -8.87
C CYS A 108 2.00 5.22 -7.57
N ILE A 109 1.01 5.01 -6.70
CA ILE A 109 0.92 5.69 -5.41
C ILE A 109 2.12 5.33 -4.52
N VAL A 110 2.47 4.04 -4.41
CA VAL A 110 3.61 3.58 -3.60
C VAL A 110 4.93 4.15 -4.12
N ALA A 111 5.16 4.11 -5.43
CA ALA A 111 6.36 4.68 -6.03
C ALA A 111 6.46 6.19 -5.75
N GLY A 112 5.36 6.93 -5.92
CA GLY A 112 5.30 8.35 -5.60
C GLY A 112 5.60 8.64 -4.12
N LEU A 113 5.06 7.84 -3.19
CA LEU A 113 5.33 7.99 -1.76
C LEU A 113 6.81 7.78 -1.41
N ILE A 114 7.42 6.72 -1.95
CA ILE A 114 8.85 6.41 -1.73
C ILE A 114 9.73 7.54 -2.25
N LEU A 115 9.50 7.99 -3.49
CA LEU A 115 10.31 9.05 -4.10
C LEU A 115 10.11 10.41 -3.40
N ASN A 116 8.89 10.69 -2.92
CA ASN A 116 8.63 11.90 -2.15
C ASN A 116 9.35 11.90 -0.80
N ASP A 117 9.36 10.78 -0.09
CA ASP A 117 10.05 10.66 1.21
C ASP A 117 11.57 10.85 1.06
N GLU A 118 12.19 10.29 0.03
CA GLU A 118 13.62 10.48 -0.23
C GLU A 118 13.96 11.92 -0.62
N ASN A 119 13.13 12.60 -1.40
CA ASN A 119 13.36 14.01 -1.77
C ASN A 119 13.31 14.95 -0.55
N VAL A 120 12.53 14.62 0.48
CA VAL A 120 12.43 15.42 1.72
C VAL A 120 13.68 15.28 2.60
N CYS A 121 14.45 14.20 2.47
CA CYS A 121 15.68 13.98 3.24
C CYS A 121 16.90 14.76 2.71
N PHE A 122 16.79 15.52 1.60
CA PHE A 122 17.88 16.31 1.02
C PHE A 122 17.83 17.83 1.35
N HIS A 123 17.12 18.24 2.41
CA HIS A 123 17.12 19.60 2.96
C HIS A 123 17.55 19.58 4.43
#